data_AF-A0A183TDM2-F1
#
_entry.id   AF-A0A183TDM2-F1
#
_cell.length_a   1.000
_cell.length_b   1.000
_cell.length_c   1.000
_cell.angle_alpha   90.00
_cell.angle_beta   90.00
_cell.angle_gamma   90.00
#
_symmetry.space_group_name_H-M   'P 1'
#
loop_
_entity.id
_entity.type
_entity.pdbx_description
1 polymer ?
#
loop_
_entity_poly.entity_id
_entity_poly.type
_entity_poly.pdbx_seq_one_letter_code
_entity_poly.pdbx_strand_id
1 'polypeptide(L)'
;MKALFGKKKTPQEQLRENQRALNRVIRELDREKQRLDNEQTKVINEIKKLAKQGQNDAVKIMAKNLVRTRTYSKKIMMTRANIQAVSLNMQTLKSTAAMVDAMKQTTRTLVRMNKQMNLPELQKILMEFEKQSQMMEMKEEMISDAMDDVFEEEADAEASDAVVQQILDELGLEIAGEVNRLPTSSDSIGVPTSGARAPNQPVPATGGPDGPSTNDENDLEERLNRLKRG
;
A
#
# COMPACT_ATOMS: atom_id res chain seq x y z
N MET A 1 30.57 -33.72 -34.95
CA MET A 1 30.95 -32.39 -34.43
C MET A 1 29.84 -31.35 -34.64
N LYS A 2 28.65 -31.54 -34.04
CA LYS A 2 27.47 -30.64 -34.25
C LYS A 2 26.99 -29.96 -32.96
N ALA A 3 27.85 -29.86 -31.95
CA ALA A 3 27.51 -29.35 -30.61
C ALA A 3 28.42 -28.21 -30.10
N LEU A 4 29.26 -27.61 -30.94
CA LEU A 4 30.26 -26.60 -30.53
C LEU A 4 30.03 -25.18 -31.07
N PHE A 5 28.97 -24.96 -31.85
CA PHE A 5 28.63 -23.64 -32.39
C PHE A 5 27.17 -23.30 -32.09
N GLY A 6 26.88 -22.99 -30.83
CA GLY A 6 25.65 -22.30 -30.47
C GLY A 6 25.66 -20.93 -31.15
N LYS A 7 24.74 -20.70 -32.10
CA LYS A 7 24.56 -19.38 -32.71
C LYS A 7 24.42 -18.35 -31.58
N LYS A 8 25.24 -17.30 -31.59
CA LYS A 8 25.06 -16.16 -30.67
C LYS A 8 23.61 -15.69 -30.84
N LYS A 9 22.84 -15.70 -29.75
CA LYS A 9 21.44 -15.26 -29.76
C LYS A 9 21.38 -13.87 -30.36
N THR A 10 20.45 -13.66 -31.28
CA THR A 10 20.23 -12.32 -31.84
C THR A 10 19.75 -11.38 -30.72
N PRO A 11 19.97 -10.06 -30.83
CA PRO A 11 19.45 -9.11 -29.84
C PRO A 11 17.96 -9.29 -29.59
N GLN A 12 17.17 -9.56 -30.63
CA GLN A 12 15.73 -9.84 -30.49
C GLN A 12 15.42 -11.12 -29.71
N GLU A 13 16.21 -12.18 -29.87
CA GLU A 13 16.07 -13.42 -29.10
C GLU A 13 16.44 -13.21 -27.63
N GLN A 14 17.49 -12.42 -27.36
CA GLN A 14 17.89 -12.04 -26.00
C GLN A 14 16.79 -11.21 -25.30
N LEU A 15 16.22 -10.21 -25.99
CA LEU A 15 15.10 -9.43 -25.46
C LEU A 15 13.89 -10.32 -25.11
N ARG A 16 13.55 -11.29 -25.98
CA ARG A 16 12.44 -12.24 -25.74
C ARG A 16 12.71 -13.18 -24.57
N GLU A 17 13.94 -13.64 -24.41
CA GLU A 17 14.34 -14.49 -23.30
C GLU A 17 14.33 -13.73 -21.97
N ASN A 18 14.88 -12.52 -21.95
CA ASN A 18 14.87 -11.63 -20.79
C ASN A 18 13.43 -11.30 -20.38
N GLN A 19 12.54 -10.97 -21.32
CA GLN A 19 11.11 -10.76 -21.02
C GLN A 19 10.48 -11.98 -20.31
N ARG A 20 10.79 -13.19 -20.79
CA ARG A 20 10.28 -14.44 -20.18
C ARG A 20 10.90 -14.71 -18.82
N ALA A 21 12.13 -14.29 -18.58
CA ALA A 21 12.78 -14.38 -17.28
C ALA A 21 12.13 -13.40 -16.29
N LEU A 22 11.97 -12.13 -16.68
CA LEU A 22 11.29 -11.11 -15.86
C LEU A 22 9.86 -11.54 -15.49
N ASN A 23 9.08 -12.03 -16.45
CA ASN A 23 7.72 -12.54 -16.18
C ASN A 23 7.70 -13.76 -15.25
N ARG A 24 8.75 -14.59 -15.23
CA ARG A 24 8.87 -15.69 -14.26
C ARG A 24 9.14 -15.15 -12.86
N VAL A 25 10.07 -14.20 -12.73
CA VAL A 25 10.38 -13.55 -11.45
C VAL A 25 9.16 -12.82 -10.89
N ILE A 26 8.38 -12.11 -11.70
CA ILE A 26 7.13 -11.46 -11.24
C ILE A 26 6.19 -12.48 -10.60
N ARG A 27 5.98 -13.64 -11.24
CA ARG A 27 5.11 -14.70 -10.70
C ARG A 27 5.67 -15.36 -9.45
N GLU A 28 6.98 -15.40 -9.32
CA GLU A 28 7.66 -15.93 -8.13
C GLU A 28 7.52 -14.95 -6.96
N LEU A 29 7.70 -13.66 -7.19
CA LEU A 29 7.45 -12.60 -6.22
C LEU A 29 5.98 -12.56 -5.77
N ASP A 30 5.02 -12.73 -6.69
CA ASP A 30 3.60 -12.79 -6.34
C ASP A 30 3.29 -14.01 -5.44
N ARG A 31 3.95 -15.16 -5.67
CA ARG A 31 3.81 -16.34 -4.80
C ARG A 31 4.46 -16.14 -3.44
N GLU A 32 5.64 -15.54 -3.41
CA GLU A 32 6.35 -15.26 -2.16
C GLU A 32 5.58 -14.25 -1.31
N LYS A 33 4.99 -13.23 -1.93
CA LYS A 33 4.05 -12.33 -1.26
C LYS A 33 2.89 -13.11 -0.62
N GLN A 34 2.22 -13.97 -1.38
CA GLN A 34 1.11 -14.77 -0.85
C GLN A 34 1.54 -15.67 0.31
N ARG A 35 2.74 -16.24 0.24
CA ARG A 35 3.32 -17.04 1.33
C ARG A 35 3.51 -16.19 2.59
N LEU A 36 4.06 -14.99 2.45
CA LEU A 36 4.26 -14.07 3.57
C LEU A 36 2.95 -13.58 4.17
N ASP A 37 1.93 -13.30 3.34
CA ASP A 37 0.61 -12.88 3.82
C ASP A 37 -0.06 -14.00 4.65
N ASN A 38 0.11 -15.26 4.24
CA ASN A 38 -0.31 -16.42 5.01
C ASN A 38 0.48 -16.57 6.33
N GLU A 39 1.77 -16.29 6.31
CA GLU A 39 2.63 -16.31 7.51
C GLU A 39 2.26 -15.19 8.48
N GLN A 40 2.00 -13.98 7.99
CA GLN A 40 1.49 -12.86 8.79
C GLN A 40 0.19 -13.24 9.49
N THR A 41 -0.75 -13.88 8.78
CA THR A 41 -2.01 -14.34 9.37
C THR A 41 -1.78 -15.34 10.51
N LYS A 42 -0.82 -16.27 10.36
CA LYS A 42 -0.44 -17.21 11.42
C LYS A 42 0.16 -16.49 12.63
N VAL A 43 1.11 -15.59 12.40
CA VAL A 43 1.76 -14.79 13.44
C VAL A 43 0.74 -13.94 14.19
N ILE A 44 -0.22 -13.33 13.51
CA ILE A 44 -1.31 -12.57 14.12
C ILE A 44 -2.14 -13.47 15.06
N ASN A 45 -2.50 -14.67 14.62
CA ASN A 45 -3.26 -15.61 15.46
C ASN A 45 -2.46 -16.06 16.68
N GLU A 46 -1.15 -16.25 16.53
CA GLU A 46 -0.25 -16.60 17.62
C GLU A 46 -0.09 -15.45 18.63
N ILE A 47 0.07 -14.21 18.16
CA ILE A 47 0.08 -13.00 19.00
C ILE A 47 -1.21 -12.90 19.83
N LYS A 48 -2.38 -13.11 19.19
CA LYS A 48 -3.68 -13.11 19.89
C LYS A 48 -3.76 -14.20 20.96
N LYS A 49 -3.19 -15.39 20.71
CA LYS A 49 -3.16 -16.48 21.68
C LYS A 49 -2.25 -16.15 22.86
N LEU A 50 -1.04 -15.64 22.61
CA LEU A 50 -0.07 -15.27 23.65
C LEU A 50 -0.57 -14.09 24.51
N ALA A 51 -1.26 -13.14 23.89
CA ALA A 51 -1.88 -12.01 24.59
C ALA A 51 -2.97 -12.47 25.57
N LYS A 52 -3.84 -13.41 25.15
CA LYS A 52 -4.84 -14.03 26.05
C LYS A 52 -4.22 -14.79 27.22
N GLN A 53 -2.99 -15.29 27.05
CA GLN A 53 -2.23 -15.99 28.09
C GLN A 53 -1.45 -15.03 29.00
N GLY A 54 -1.50 -13.70 28.75
CA GLY A 54 -0.78 -12.69 29.53
C GLY A 54 0.74 -12.70 29.33
N GLN A 55 1.25 -13.38 28.29
CA GLN A 55 2.69 -13.46 28.00
C GLN A 55 3.17 -12.23 27.22
N ASN A 56 3.22 -11.09 27.89
CA ASN A 56 3.52 -9.78 27.27
C ASN A 56 4.90 -9.72 26.58
N ASP A 57 5.93 -10.38 27.13
CA ASP A 57 7.26 -10.42 26.52
C ASP A 57 7.26 -11.19 25.20
N ALA A 58 6.57 -12.34 25.17
CA ALA A 58 6.41 -13.14 23.95
C ALA A 58 5.60 -12.39 22.89
N VAL A 59 4.55 -11.68 23.30
CA VAL A 59 3.76 -10.80 22.44
C VAL A 59 4.64 -9.71 21.82
N LYS A 60 5.49 -9.05 22.61
CA LYS A 60 6.41 -8.00 22.11
C LYS A 60 7.38 -8.55 21.06
N ILE A 61 7.96 -9.72 21.29
CA ILE A 61 8.88 -10.36 20.33
C ILE A 61 8.15 -10.73 19.03
N MET A 62 6.97 -11.35 19.14
CA MET A 62 6.18 -11.76 17.99
C MET A 62 5.64 -10.57 17.19
N ALA A 63 5.27 -9.48 17.86
CA ALA A 63 4.87 -8.24 17.21
C ALA A 63 6.03 -7.61 16.42
N LYS A 64 7.27 -7.62 16.97
CA LYS A 64 8.46 -7.19 16.22
C LYS A 64 8.70 -8.04 14.98
N ASN A 65 8.50 -9.36 15.08
CA ASN A 65 8.57 -10.25 13.92
C ASN A 65 7.48 -9.95 12.88
N LEU A 66 6.25 -9.65 13.32
CA LEU A 66 5.17 -9.23 12.42
C LEU A 66 5.51 -7.95 11.66
N VAL A 67 6.09 -6.94 12.33
CA VAL A 67 6.56 -5.71 11.66
C VAL A 67 7.58 -6.03 10.59
N ARG A 68 8.60 -6.85 10.92
CA ARG A 68 9.64 -7.26 9.95
C ARG A 68 9.03 -7.95 8.73
N THR A 69 8.09 -8.86 8.94
CA THR A 69 7.41 -9.57 7.85
C THR A 69 6.54 -8.63 7.00
N ARG A 70 5.88 -7.63 7.61
CA ARG A 70 5.14 -6.58 6.89
C ARG A 70 6.08 -5.72 6.03
N THR A 71 7.21 -5.28 6.58
CA THR A 71 8.23 -4.52 5.84
C THR A 71 8.81 -5.33 4.69
N TYR A 72 9.07 -6.62 4.91
CA TYR A 72 9.55 -7.52 3.85
C TYR A 72 8.51 -7.72 2.74
N SER A 73 7.23 -7.89 3.08
CA SER A 73 6.13 -7.94 2.09
C SER A 73 6.03 -6.64 1.28
N LYS A 74 6.18 -5.47 1.93
CA LYS A 74 6.25 -4.16 1.25
C LYS A 74 7.43 -4.10 0.28
N LYS A 75 8.62 -4.54 0.70
CA LYS A 75 9.82 -4.58 -0.16
C LYS A 75 9.64 -5.50 -1.38
N ILE A 76 8.98 -6.65 -1.23
CA ILE A 76 8.62 -7.51 -2.37
C ILE A 76 7.66 -6.80 -3.32
N MET A 77 6.66 -6.09 -2.79
CA MET A 77 5.70 -5.34 -3.61
C MET A 77 6.40 -4.24 -4.43
N MET A 78 7.31 -3.49 -3.81
CA MET A 78 8.12 -2.48 -4.48
C MET A 78 9.04 -3.11 -5.55
N THR A 79 9.73 -4.20 -5.20
CA THR A 79 10.59 -4.94 -6.15
C THR A 79 9.79 -5.45 -7.34
N ARG A 80 8.58 -5.96 -7.12
CA ARG A 80 7.66 -6.42 -8.17
C ARG A 80 7.23 -5.29 -9.10
N ALA A 81 6.95 -4.10 -8.55
CA ALA A 81 6.66 -2.90 -9.34
C ALA A 81 7.87 -2.49 -10.21
N ASN A 82 9.08 -2.50 -9.64
CA ASN A 82 10.31 -2.17 -10.36
C ASN A 82 10.56 -3.15 -11.52
N ILE A 83 10.42 -4.45 -11.28
CA ILE A 83 10.57 -5.47 -12.34
C ILE A 83 9.49 -5.31 -13.42
N GLN A 84 8.27 -4.95 -13.04
CA GLN A 84 7.20 -4.68 -13.99
C GLN A 84 7.50 -3.44 -14.86
N ALA A 85 8.07 -2.38 -14.29
CA ALA A 85 8.53 -1.21 -15.04
C ALA A 85 9.63 -1.58 -16.04
N VAL A 86 10.64 -2.35 -15.61
CA VAL A 86 11.70 -2.86 -16.49
C VAL A 86 11.14 -3.75 -17.61
N SER A 87 10.15 -4.60 -17.28
CA SER A 87 9.45 -5.46 -18.24
C SER A 87 8.70 -4.64 -19.30
N LEU A 88 8.12 -3.50 -18.93
CA LEU A 88 7.46 -2.57 -19.85
C LEU A 88 8.49 -1.84 -20.73
N ASN A 89 9.58 -1.35 -20.15
CA ASN A 89 10.68 -0.71 -20.90
C ASN A 89 11.28 -1.69 -21.92
N MET A 90 11.46 -2.95 -21.56
CA MET A 90 11.90 -4.02 -22.46
C MET A 90 10.92 -4.27 -23.63
N GLN A 91 9.61 -4.14 -23.39
CA GLN A 91 8.59 -4.22 -24.44
C GLN A 91 8.65 -3.02 -25.40
N THR A 92 8.93 -1.82 -24.87
CA THR A 92 9.20 -0.62 -25.68
C THR A 92 10.44 -0.83 -26.54
N LEU A 93 11.56 -1.25 -25.95
CA LEU A 93 12.81 -1.55 -26.67
C LEU A 93 12.62 -2.56 -27.80
N LYS A 94 11.82 -3.61 -27.58
CA LYS A 94 11.48 -4.58 -28.62
C LYS A 94 10.73 -3.92 -29.80
N SER A 95 9.81 -3.01 -29.51
CA SER A 95 9.05 -2.29 -30.54
C SER A 95 9.94 -1.31 -31.31
N THR A 96 10.83 -0.60 -30.60
CA THR A 96 11.85 0.27 -31.19
C THR A 96 12.80 -0.54 -32.10
N ALA A 97 13.28 -1.70 -31.65
CA ALA A 97 14.15 -2.56 -32.46
C ALA A 97 13.45 -3.04 -33.74
N ALA A 98 12.16 -3.40 -33.68
CA ALA A 98 11.38 -3.78 -34.86
C ALA A 98 11.19 -2.59 -35.83
N MET A 99 10.97 -1.39 -35.30
CA MET A 99 10.89 -0.16 -36.09
C MET A 99 12.23 0.14 -36.78
N VAL A 100 13.34 0.04 -36.06
CA VAL A 100 14.69 0.22 -36.62
C VAL A 100 14.97 -0.80 -37.72
N ASP A 101 14.59 -2.07 -37.54
CA ASP A 101 14.75 -3.09 -38.59
C ASP A 101 13.89 -2.80 -39.83
N ALA A 102 12.66 -2.33 -39.65
CA ALA A 102 11.80 -1.90 -40.76
C ALA A 102 12.37 -0.68 -41.48
N MET A 103 12.82 0.34 -40.74
CA MET A 103 13.49 1.52 -41.30
C MET A 103 14.76 1.12 -42.05
N LYS A 104 15.56 0.19 -41.53
CA LYS A 104 16.75 -0.32 -42.21
C LYS A 104 16.41 -1.01 -43.52
N GLN A 105 15.32 -1.76 -43.60
CA GLN A 105 14.84 -2.37 -44.85
C GLN A 105 14.33 -1.30 -45.83
N THR A 106 13.53 -0.35 -45.37
CA THR A 106 13.05 0.78 -46.18
C THR A 106 14.19 1.62 -46.70
N THR A 107 15.18 1.97 -45.87
CA THR A 107 16.39 2.70 -46.29
C THR A 107 17.20 1.90 -47.29
N ARG A 108 17.33 0.57 -47.16
CA ARG A 108 17.99 -0.25 -48.20
C ARG A 108 17.23 -0.21 -49.52
N THR A 109 15.90 -0.25 -49.50
CA THR A 109 15.07 -0.14 -50.70
C THR A 109 15.17 1.25 -51.31
N LEU A 110 15.11 2.30 -50.49
CA LEU A 110 15.34 3.69 -50.88
C LEU A 110 16.73 3.90 -51.44
N VAL A 111 17.78 3.34 -50.85
CA VAL A 111 19.16 3.40 -51.39
C VAL A 111 19.24 2.68 -52.74
N ARG A 112 18.57 1.52 -52.91
CA ARG A 112 18.52 0.83 -54.21
C ARG A 112 17.75 1.63 -55.27
N MET A 113 16.64 2.27 -54.88
CA MET A 113 15.89 3.19 -55.75
C MET A 113 16.68 4.49 -56.01
N ASN A 114 17.43 5.00 -55.04
CA ASN A 114 18.21 6.24 -55.12
C ASN A 114 19.47 6.05 -55.96
N LYS A 115 20.05 4.84 -55.94
CA LYS A 115 21.09 4.41 -56.90
C LYS A 115 20.58 4.44 -58.34
N GLN A 116 19.26 4.47 -58.54
CA GLN A 116 18.58 4.68 -59.83
C GLN A 116 18.00 6.11 -59.97
N MET A 117 17.90 6.91 -58.89
CA MET A 117 17.43 8.31 -58.85
C MET A 117 18.11 9.14 -57.73
N ASN A 118 19.11 9.95 -58.11
CA ASN A 118 19.71 11.12 -57.41
C ASN A 118 20.09 11.07 -55.90
N LEU A 119 21.40 11.13 -55.64
CA LEU A 119 22.14 11.14 -54.35
C LEU A 119 21.85 12.22 -53.25
N PRO A 120 21.27 13.42 -53.49
CA PRO A 120 21.20 14.48 -52.47
C PRO A 120 20.22 14.24 -51.31
N GLU A 121 19.10 13.55 -51.53
CA GLU A 121 18.04 13.41 -50.52
C GLU A 121 18.38 12.39 -49.42
N LEU A 122 19.21 11.38 -49.73
CA LEU A 122 19.67 10.37 -48.78
C LEU A 122 20.52 10.97 -47.64
N GLN A 123 21.37 11.94 -47.96
CA GLN A 123 22.18 12.65 -46.95
C GLN A 123 21.29 13.41 -45.96
N LYS A 124 20.18 13.98 -46.44
CA LYS A 124 19.22 14.72 -45.61
C LYS A 124 18.48 13.80 -44.63
N ILE A 125 18.11 12.60 -45.06
CA ILE A 125 17.45 11.59 -44.21
C ILE A 125 18.40 11.05 -43.14
N LEU A 126 19.68 10.81 -43.48
CA LEU A 126 20.69 10.39 -42.50
C LEU A 126 20.91 11.47 -41.42
N MET A 127 21.00 12.73 -41.83
CA MET A 127 21.19 13.86 -40.93
C MET A 127 19.98 14.09 -40.01
N GLU A 128 18.76 13.92 -40.53
CA GLU A 128 17.54 14.01 -39.73
C GLU A 128 17.41 12.82 -38.78
N PHE A 129 17.79 11.60 -39.20
CA PHE A 129 17.79 10.43 -38.32
C PHE A 129 18.78 10.61 -37.15
N GLU A 130 19.99 11.10 -37.41
CA GLU A 130 21.00 11.36 -36.38
C GLU A 130 20.51 12.40 -35.36
N LYS A 131 19.84 13.47 -35.83
CA LYS A 131 19.19 14.47 -34.99
C LYS A 131 18.05 13.92 -34.13
N GLN A 132 17.20 13.07 -34.71
CA GLN A 132 16.09 12.45 -33.97
C GLN A 132 16.58 11.39 -32.97
N SER A 133 17.65 10.67 -33.29
CA SER A 133 18.26 9.70 -32.38
C SER A 133 18.89 10.39 -31.17
N GLN A 134 19.59 11.51 -31.36
CA GLN A 134 20.10 12.33 -30.24
C GLN A 134 18.99 12.92 -29.38
N MET A 135 17.89 13.39 -29.98
CA MET A 135 16.73 13.84 -29.20
C MET A 135 16.06 12.71 -28.41
N MET A 136 16.18 11.47 -28.87
CA MET A 136 15.66 10.31 -28.15
C MET A 136 16.55 9.96 -26.95
N GLU A 137 17.89 9.96 -27.11
CA GLU A 137 18.83 9.79 -26.00
C GLU A 137 18.65 10.85 -24.92
N MET A 138 18.49 12.12 -25.30
CA MET A 138 18.25 13.21 -24.34
C MET A 138 16.91 13.06 -23.58
N LYS A 139 15.88 12.50 -24.22
CA LYS A 139 14.60 12.18 -23.55
C LYS A 139 14.73 11.00 -22.60
N GLU A 140 15.61 10.05 -22.90
CA GLU A 140 15.87 8.90 -22.04
C GLU A 140 16.67 9.32 -20.79
N GLU A 141 17.64 10.25 -20.91
CA GLU A 141 18.31 10.88 -19.76
C GLU A 141 17.33 11.67 -18.87
N MET A 142 16.45 12.50 -19.45
CA MET A 142 15.43 13.23 -18.67
C MET A 142 14.43 12.32 -17.95
N ILE A 143 14.13 11.15 -18.53
CA ILE A 143 13.28 10.15 -17.88
C ILE A 143 14.04 9.42 -16.76
N SER A 144 15.34 9.19 -16.92
CA SER A 144 16.18 8.59 -15.88
C SER A 144 16.32 9.49 -14.66
N ASP A 145 16.58 10.79 -14.86
CA ASP A 145 16.70 11.77 -13.76
C ASP A 145 15.38 11.92 -12.99
N ALA A 146 14.24 11.96 -13.70
CA ALA A 146 12.93 12.02 -13.06
C ALA A 146 12.54 10.71 -12.34
N MET A 147 13.19 9.60 -12.67
CA MET A 147 12.97 8.31 -12.02
C MET A 147 13.87 8.16 -10.79
N ASP A 148 15.10 8.69 -10.80
CA ASP A 148 16.00 8.73 -9.63
C ASP A 148 15.48 9.64 -8.50
N ASP A 149 14.87 10.79 -8.82
CA ASP A 149 14.23 11.70 -7.83
C ASP A 149 13.04 11.03 -7.08
N VAL A 150 12.40 10.03 -7.68
CA VAL A 150 11.28 9.29 -7.07
C VAL A 150 11.78 8.16 -6.16
N PHE A 151 13.04 7.74 -6.27
CA PHE A 151 13.61 6.64 -5.48
C PHE A 151 14.40 7.09 -4.23
N GLU A 152 14.68 8.39 -4.04
CA GLU A 152 15.40 8.90 -2.87
C GLU A 152 14.55 9.08 -1.59
N GLU A 153 13.21 9.01 -1.67
CA GLU A 153 12.32 9.34 -0.53
C GLU A 153 11.86 8.14 0.30
N GLU A 154 12.33 6.92 0.02
CA GLU A 154 11.85 5.70 0.70
C GLU A 154 12.92 5.01 1.57
N ALA A 155 13.70 5.81 2.30
CA ALA A 155 14.74 5.33 3.21
C ALA A 155 14.60 5.90 4.63
N ASP A 156 13.40 5.86 5.23
CA ASP A 156 13.37 5.89 6.70
C ASP A 156 12.09 5.31 7.30
N ALA A 157 12.26 4.23 8.07
CA ALA A 157 11.33 3.78 9.10
C ALA A 157 11.97 2.59 9.82
N GLU A 158 13.03 2.89 10.58
CA GLU A 158 13.47 1.99 11.63
C GLU A 158 12.29 1.74 12.58
N ALA A 159 11.89 0.46 12.70
CA ALA A 159 10.74 0.03 13.46
C ALA A 159 10.92 0.36 14.95
N SER A 160 10.34 1.48 15.38
CA SER A 160 10.33 1.91 16.77
C SER A 160 9.36 1.07 17.60
N ASP A 161 9.58 1.02 18.92
CA ASP A 161 8.67 0.36 19.87
C ASP A 161 7.24 0.95 19.82
N ALA A 162 7.05 2.17 19.28
CA ALA A 162 5.75 2.77 19.02
C ALA A 162 4.96 2.03 17.92
N VAL A 163 5.63 1.51 16.88
CA VAL A 163 5.00 0.71 15.82
C VAL A 163 4.47 -0.61 16.38
N VAL A 164 5.18 -1.19 17.36
CA VAL A 164 4.71 -2.39 18.05
C VAL A 164 3.44 -2.11 18.84
N GLN A 165 3.38 -0.99 19.56
CA GLN A 165 2.19 -0.59 20.31
C GLN A 165 0.99 -0.35 19.38
N GLN A 166 1.20 0.36 18.27
CA GLN A 166 0.17 0.59 17.25
C GLN A 166 -0.40 -0.73 16.70
N ILE A 167 0.43 -1.75 16.46
CA ILE A 167 -0.04 -3.06 15.98
C ILE A 167 -0.87 -3.80 17.03
N LEU A 168 -0.53 -3.67 18.31
CA LEU A 168 -1.31 -4.27 19.39
C LEU A 168 -2.68 -3.61 19.49
N ASP A 169 -2.74 -2.29 19.31
CA ASP A 169 -3.98 -1.52 19.26
C ASP A 169 -4.81 -1.88 18.01
N GLU A 170 -4.20 -1.98 16.82
CA GLU A 170 -4.84 -2.45 15.58
C GLU A 170 -5.46 -3.85 15.73
N LEU A 171 -4.83 -4.72 16.52
CA LEU A 171 -5.30 -6.07 16.78
C LEU A 171 -6.43 -6.14 17.81
N GLY A 172 -6.82 -5.01 18.42
CA GLY A 172 -7.82 -4.94 19.49
C GLY A 172 -7.37 -5.69 20.74
N LEU A 173 -6.05 -5.83 20.92
CA LEU A 173 -5.46 -6.40 22.13
C LEU A 173 -5.17 -5.23 23.06
N GLU A 174 -6.23 -4.60 23.58
CA GLU A 174 -6.09 -3.79 24.78
C GLU A 174 -5.38 -4.67 25.82
N ILE A 175 -4.19 -4.26 26.24
CA ILE A 175 -3.48 -4.90 27.35
C ILE A 175 -4.53 -5.03 28.45
N ALA A 176 -4.88 -6.27 28.82
CA ALA A 176 -5.99 -6.60 29.72
C ALA A 176 -5.82 -6.06 31.17
N GLY A 177 -4.97 -5.04 31.36
CA GLY A 177 -4.73 -4.32 32.60
C GLY A 177 -5.71 -3.17 32.89
N GLU A 178 -6.54 -2.73 31.94
CA GLU A 178 -7.51 -1.66 32.19
C GLU A 178 -8.95 -2.14 32.43
N VAL A 179 -9.34 -3.27 31.84
CA VAL A 179 -10.70 -3.83 32.02
C VAL A 179 -10.89 -4.54 33.37
N ASN A 180 -9.80 -4.87 34.07
CA ASN A 180 -9.84 -5.47 35.41
C ASN A 180 -9.77 -4.42 36.55
N ARG A 181 -9.96 -3.12 36.24
CA ARG A 181 -9.98 -2.01 37.21
C ARG A 181 -11.35 -1.36 37.38
N LEU A 182 -12.45 -1.95 36.90
CA LEU A 182 -13.77 -1.55 37.37
C LEU A 182 -14.04 -2.24 38.72
N PRO A 183 -14.13 -1.50 39.84
CA PRO A 183 -14.51 -2.10 41.11
C PRO A 183 -15.94 -2.64 40.98
N THR A 184 -16.09 -3.95 41.12
CA THR A 184 -17.40 -4.57 41.38
C THR A 184 -17.86 -4.05 42.74
N SER A 185 -18.67 -3.00 42.76
CA SER A 185 -19.32 -2.49 43.96
C SER A 185 -20.42 -3.48 44.40
N SER A 186 -20.00 -4.56 45.03
CA SER A 186 -20.85 -5.51 45.72
C SER A 186 -20.23 -5.78 47.09
N ASP A 187 -20.24 -4.77 47.95
CA ASP A 187 -20.01 -4.96 49.38
C ASP A 187 -20.98 -4.10 50.18
N SER A 188 -22.03 -4.79 50.64
CA SER A 188 -22.70 -4.66 51.94
C SER A 188 -22.57 -3.34 52.70
N ILE A 189 -23.69 -2.61 52.82
CA ILE A 189 -23.96 -1.80 54.02
C ILE A 189 -25.30 -2.23 54.60
N GLY A 190 -25.23 -2.99 55.70
CA GLY A 190 -26.37 -3.29 56.55
C GLY A 190 -26.61 -2.17 57.58
N VAL A 191 -27.84 -1.61 57.57
CA VAL A 191 -28.86 -1.52 58.66
C VAL A 191 -28.41 -1.08 60.09
N PRO A 192 -29.25 -0.47 60.98
CA PRO A 192 -30.48 0.38 60.88
C PRO A 192 -30.38 1.70 61.71
N THR A 193 -31.34 2.64 61.66
CA THR A 193 -32.08 3.14 62.85
C THR A 193 -33.41 3.81 62.45
N SER A 194 -34.31 3.87 63.42
CA SER A 194 -35.76 4.05 63.45
C SER A 194 -36.29 5.49 63.53
N GLY A 195 -37.52 5.75 63.06
CA GLY A 195 -38.29 6.96 63.41
C GLY A 195 -39.62 7.13 62.64
N ALA A 196 -40.73 7.15 63.37
CA ALA A 196 -42.11 6.97 62.89
C ALA A 196 -42.85 8.19 62.27
N ARG A 197 -43.91 7.87 61.50
CA ARG A 197 -45.30 8.42 61.54
C ARG A 197 -45.83 9.15 60.28
N ALA A 198 -46.94 8.64 59.75
CA ALA A 198 -47.78 9.10 58.63
C ALA A 198 -48.85 10.15 59.07
N PRO A 199 -49.92 10.47 58.29
CA PRO A 199 -50.08 10.84 56.86
C PRO A 199 -50.88 12.17 56.68
N ASN A 200 -50.93 12.78 55.48
CA ASN A 200 -52.15 13.48 55.01
C ASN A 200 -52.12 13.86 53.51
N GLN A 201 -53.20 13.52 52.81
CA GLN A 201 -53.65 13.96 51.48
C GLN A 201 -54.67 15.13 51.66
N PRO A 202 -55.01 15.99 50.66
CA PRO A 202 -55.77 15.59 49.46
C PRO A 202 -55.54 16.39 48.13
N VAL A 203 -56.08 15.81 47.05
CA VAL A 203 -56.21 16.29 45.64
C VAL A 203 -57.36 17.31 45.45
N PRO A 204 -57.45 18.02 44.29
CA PRO A 204 -58.34 17.58 43.19
C PRO A 204 -57.77 17.80 41.75
N ALA A 205 -57.87 16.85 40.81
CA ALA A 205 -58.87 16.74 39.72
C ALA A 205 -59.07 18.05 38.91
N THR A 206 -58.83 18.15 37.59
CA THR A 206 -59.64 17.55 36.50
C THR A 206 -58.96 17.59 35.09
N GLY A 207 -59.13 16.54 34.27
CA GLY A 207 -59.33 16.62 32.79
C GLY A 207 -58.14 16.33 31.85
N GLY A 208 -58.11 15.15 31.20
CA GLY A 208 -57.21 14.80 30.07
C GLY A 208 -57.82 15.13 28.68
N PRO A 209 -57.38 14.57 27.52
CA PRO A 209 -56.24 13.68 27.20
C PRO A 209 -55.34 14.23 26.03
N ASP A 210 -54.46 13.39 25.46
CA ASP A 210 -53.66 13.55 24.21
C ASP A 210 -52.19 14.05 24.34
N GLY A 211 -51.23 13.25 23.86
CA GLY A 211 -49.77 13.52 23.85
C GLY A 211 -49.31 14.36 22.63
N PRO A 212 -48.04 14.31 22.14
CA PRO A 212 -46.73 14.00 22.74
C PRO A 212 -45.78 15.24 22.77
N SER A 213 -44.61 15.12 23.41
CA SER A 213 -43.33 15.85 23.20
C SER A 213 -43.30 17.38 22.96
N THR A 214 -42.55 18.14 23.79
CA THR A 214 -41.83 19.39 23.39
C THR A 214 -40.92 20.02 24.47
N ASN A 215 -40.80 19.48 25.69
CA ASN A 215 -40.07 20.20 26.76
C ASN A 215 -38.53 20.12 26.72
N ASP A 216 -37.92 19.25 25.92
CA ASP A 216 -36.45 19.11 25.88
C ASP A 216 -35.78 20.09 24.90
N GLU A 217 -36.50 20.61 23.90
CA GLU A 217 -35.95 21.54 22.90
C GLU A 217 -35.77 22.95 23.47
N ASN A 218 -36.71 23.41 24.32
CA ASN A 218 -36.61 24.71 24.99
C ASN A 218 -35.40 24.80 25.94
N ASP A 219 -35.02 23.69 26.60
CA ASP A 219 -33.90 23.65 27.54
C ASP A 219 -32.53 23.67 26.80
N LEU A 220 -32.49 23.16 25.57
CA LEU A 220 -31.32 23.22 24.69
C LEU A 220 -31.12 24.61 24.06
N GLU A 221 -32.21 25.29 23.68
CA GLU A 221 -32.14 26.66 23.16
C GLU A 221 -31.67 27.67 24.21
N GLU A 222 -32.10 27.52 25.47
CA GLU A 222 -31.63 28.36 26.57
C GLU A 222 -30.15 28.14 26.90
N ARG A 223 -29.64 26.92 26.72
CA ARG A 223 -28.20 26.61 26.86
C ARG A 223 -27.39 27.21 25.72
N LEU A 224 -27.92 27.20 24.50
CA LEU A 224 -27.24 27.77 23.33
C LEU A 224 -27.14 29.30 23.41
N ASN A 225 -28.18 29.96 23.93
CA ASN A 225 -28.19 31.41 24.13
C ASN A 225 -27.25 31.86 25.26
N ARG A 226 -27.01 31.02 26.27
CA ARG A 226 -25.97 31.28 27.30
C ARG A 226 -24.55 31.18 26.75
N LEU A 227 -24.29 30.31 25.78
CA LEU A 227 -22.97 30.16 25.16
C LEU A 227 -22.65 31.27 24.15
N LYS A 228 -23.66 31.86 23.50
CA LYS A 228 -23.47 32.99 22.56
C LYS A 228 -23.26 34.34 23.23
N ARG A 229 -23.49 34.44 24.55
CA ARG A 229 -23.39 35.71 25.32
C ARG A 229 -22.25 35.72 26.33
N GLY A 230 -21.45 34.65 26.39
CA GLY A 230 -20.23 34.52 27.19
C GLY A 230 -18.98 34.77 26.37
#